data_AF-A0AA47IDM3-F1
#
_entry.id   AF-A0AA47IDM3-F1
#
_cell.length_a   1.000
_cell.length_b   1.000
_cell.length_c   1.000
_cell.angle_alpha   90.00
_cell.angle_beta   90.00
_cell.angle_gamma   90.00
#
_symmetry.space_group_name_H-M   'P 1'
#
loop_
_entity.id
_entity.type
_entity.pdbx_description
1 polymer ?
#
loop_
_entity_poly.entity_id
_entity_poly.type
_entity_poly.pdbx_seq_one_letter_code
_entity_poly.pdbx_strand_id
1 'polypeptide(L)'
;MKKLMKCTAIQPDYYSCGDHVLTGIEMLAHRVIDGTFDYAGGRDLSDIEPDRGLIRDRLAQAAQAPAESSVRSVSERPSNTRKRKASGGSSSNSTIGDRGSAAIR
;
A
#
# COMPACT_ATOMS: atom_id res chain seq x y z
N MET A 1 24.48 9.69 25.69
CA MET A 1 24.92 9.99 24.30
C MET A 1 23.97 9.25 23.36
N LYS A 2 23.21 9.98 22.53
CA LYS A 2 22.23 9.38 21.62
C LYS A 2 22.99 8.63 20.53
N LYS A 3 22.83 7.31 20.46
CA LYS A 3 23.41 6.46 19.41
C LYS A 3 22.74 6.85 18.10
N LEU A 4 23.33 7.76 17.34
CA LEU A 4 22.86 8.13 16.00
C LEU A 4 23.31 7.02 15.03
N MET A 5 22.75 5.82 15.19
CA MET A 5 23.05 4.70 14.32
C MET A 5 22.13 4.77 13.10
N LYS A 6 22.52 5.58 12.11
CA LYS A 6 22.10 5.45 10.71
C LYS A 6 22.98 6.34 9.83
N CYS A 7 24.15 5.85 9.45
CA CYS A 7 24.89 6.43 8.32
C CYS A 7 24.25 5.87 7.05
N THR A 8 23.25 6.56 6.53
CA THR A 8 22.96 6.52 5.09
C THR A 8 24.02 7.36 4.39
N ALA A 9 24.44 6.97 3.18
CA ALA A 9 25.36 7.76 2.37
C ALA A 9 24.98 9.24 2.38
N ILE A 10 26.00 10.10 2.53
CA ILE A 10 25.80 11.55 2.59
C ILE A 10 25.37 12.01 1.21
N GLN A 11 24.18 12.61 1.16
CA GLN A 11 23.64 13.13 -0.08
C GLN A 11 24.42 14.39 -0.51
N PRO A 12 25.02 14.42 -1.70
CA PRO A 12 25.72 15.60 -2.19
C PRO A 12 24.75 16.68 -2.72
N ASP A 13 23.50 16.32 -2.97
CA ASP A 13 22.48 17.19 -3.55
C ASP A 13 21.17 17.22 -2.72
N TYR A 14 20.30 18.18 -3.02
CA TYR A 14 19.05 18.42 -2.29
C TYR A 14 17.83 17.68 -2.87
N TYR A 15 17.98 16.83 -3.90
CA TYR A 15 16.84 16.25 -4.64
C TYR A 15 16.89 14.72 -4.79
N SER A 16 17.96 14.06 -4.36
CA SER A 16 18.14 12.59 -4.41
C SER A 16 17.72 11.85 -3.14
N CYS A 17 17.03 12.51 -2.18
CA CYS A 17 16.65 11.88 -0.90
C CYS A 17 15.74 10.68 -1.10
N GLY A 18 14.83 10.76 -2.06
CA GLY A 18 14.04 9.62 -2.51
C GLY A 18 14.92 8.47 -3.02
N ASP A 19 15.95 8.77 -3.81
CA ASP A 19 16.83 7.75 -4.39
C ASP A 19 17.64 7.02 -3.30
N HIS A 20 18.15 7.75 -2.31
CA HIS A 20 18.86 7.18 -1.16
C HIS A 20 17.94 6.28 -0.32
N VAL A 21 16.68 6.67 -0.13
CA VAL A 21 15.69 5.85 0.58
C VAL A 21 15.39 4.58 -0.20
N LEU A 22 15.10 4.67 -1.49
CA LEU A 22 14.79 3.49 -2.33
C LEU A 22 15.97 2.52 -2.39
N THR A 23 17.18 3.04 -2.60
CA THR A 23 18.41 2.23 -2.63
C THR A 23 18.69 1.60 -1.26
N GLY A 24 18.51 2.34 -0.16
CA GLY A 24 18.67 1.80 1.19
C GLY A 24 17.68 0.68 1.51
N ILE A 25 16.41 0.81 1.09
CA ILE A 25 15.39 -0.23 1.26
C ILE A 25 15.79 -1.49 0.49
N GLU A 26 16.18 -1.33 -0.79
CA GLU A 26 16.62 -2.45 -1.63
C GLU A 26 17.81 -3.20 -1.01
N MET A 27 18.87 -2.48 -0.64
CA MET A 27 20.07 -3.07 -0.05
C MET A 27 19.76 -3.83 1.24
N LEU A 28 18.95 -3.26 2.14
CA LEU A 28 18.58 -3.94 3.38
C LEU A 28 17.68 -5.14 3.13
N ALA A 29 16.75 -5.06 2.17
CA ALA A 29 15.88 -6.19 1.81
C ALA A 29 16.69 -7.38 1.31
N HIS A 30 17.66 -7.14 0.41
CA HIS A 30 18.57 -8.20 -0.05
C HIS A 30 19.38 -8.81 1.10
N ARG A 31 19.92 -8.00 2.01
CA ARG A 31 20.67 -8.51 3.17
C ARG A 31 19.82 -9.33 4.13
N VAL A 32 18.52 -9.03 4.25
CA VAL A 32 17.58 -9.88 5.02
C VAL A 32 17.38 -11.23 4.33
N ILE A 33 17.17 -11.22 3.02
CA ILE A 33 17.00 -12.44 2.21
C ILE A 33 18.26 -13.31 2.28
N ASP A 34 19.43 -12.70 2.18
CA ASP A 34 20.72 -13.38 2.15
C ASP A 34 21.26 -13.71 3.57
N GLY A 35 20.51 -13.35 4.62
CA GLY A 35 20.86 -13.62 6.02
C GLY A 35 22.04 -12.81 6.57
N THR A 36 22.48 -11.77 5.87
CA THR A 36 23.63 -10.93 6.25
C THR A 36 23.25 -9.69 7.06
N PHE A 37 21.96 -9.37 7.15
CA PHE A 37 21.45 -8.15 7.81
C PHE A 37 21.89 -7.99 9.27
N ASP A 38 21.97 -9.08 10.03
CA ASP A 38 22.31 -9.06 11.46
C ASP A 38 23.81 -9.16 11.75
N TYR A 39 24.65 -9.36 10.73
CA TYR A 39 26.10 -9.35 10.88
C TYR A 39 26.62 -7.95 11.23
N ALA A 40 27.85 -7.88 11.74
CA ALA A 40 28.53 -6.61 11.97
C ALA A 40 28.61 -5.83 10.64
N GLY A 41 28.07 -4.60 10.62
CA GLY A 41 27.97 -3.79 9.40
C GLY A 41 26.82 -4.16 8.45
N GLY A 42 26.02 -5.21 8.73
CA GLY A 42 24.90 -5.64 7.86
C GLY A 42 23.79 -4.61 7.70
N ARG A 43 23.72 -3.62 8.59
CA ARG A 43 22.79 -2.47 8.54
C ARG A 43 23.45 -1.18 8.04
N ASP A 44 24.74 -1.21 7.76
CA ASP A 44 25.48 -0.02 7.34
C ASP A 44 25.17 0.33 5.89
N LEU A 45 24.90 1.60 5.65
CA LEU A 45 24.52 2.15 4.36
C LEU A 45 25.39 3.36 4.00
N SER A 46 26.54 3.56 4.66
CA SER A 46 27.44 4.69 4.39
C SER A 46 27.93 4.72 2.96
N ASP A 47 28.08 3.54 2.35
CA ASP A 47 28.75 3.34 1.07
C ASP A 47 27.76 3.07 -0.08
N ILE A 48 26.46 3.36 0.12
CA ILE A 48 25.48 3.19 -0.97
C ILE A 48 25.63 4.31 -1.99
N GLU A 49 25.50 3.95 -3.27
CA GLU A 49 25.47 4.89 -4.40
C GLU A 49 24.14 4.77 -5.12
N PRO A 50 23.20 5.73 -4.92
CA PRO A 50 21.91 5.66 -5.57
C PRO A 50 21.99 5.92 -7.07
N ASP A 51 21.43 5.00 -7.85
CA ASP A 51 21.32 5.12 -9.31
C ASP A 51 19.92 5.59 -9.71
N ARG A 52 19.80 6.88 -10.01
CA ARG A 52 18.55 7.48 -10.47
C ARG A 52 18.08 6.94 -11.83
N GLY A 53 19.00 6.53 -12.71
CA GLY A 53 18.68 5.92 -14.00
C GLY A 53 17.97 4.59 -13.79
N LEU A 54 18.59 3.71 -13.00
CA LEU A 54 18.01 2.40 -12.65
C LEU A 54 16.65 2.52 -11.94
N ILE A 55 16.51 3.48 -11.02
CA ILE A 55 15.23 3.74 -10.33
C ILE A 55 14.14 4.12 -11.34
N ARG A 56 14.44 5.02 -12.29
CA ARG A 56 13.49 5.41 -13.34
C ARG A 56 13.10 4.24 -14.23
N ASP A 57 14.07 3.41 -14.62
CA ASP A 57 13.82 2.26 -15.49
C ASP A 57 12.90 1.24 -14.79
N ARG A 58 13.11 0.99 -13.49
CA ARG A 58 12.22 0.12 -12.70
C ARG A 58 10.82 0.69 -12.53
N LEU A 59 10.70 1.99 -12.31
CA LEU A 59 9.39 2.66 -12.25
C LEU A 59 8.67 2.60 -13.61
N ALA A 60 9.39 2.77 -14.72
CA ALA A 60 8.83 2.64 -16.06
C ALA A 60 8.34 1.20 -16.32
N GLN A 61 9.13 0.19 -15.95
CA GLN A 61 8.73 -1.21 -16.05
C GLN A 61 7.50 -1.53 -15.20
N ALA A 62 7.46 -1.06 -13.94
CA ALA A 62 6.32 -1.26 -13.06
C ALA A 62 5.04 -0.59 -13.57
N ALA A 63 5.14 0.55 -14.26
CA ALA A 63 4.00 1.22 -14.88
C ALA A 63 3.43 0.45 -16.09
N GLN A 64 4.24 -0.40 -16.73
CA GLN A 64 3.79 -1.28 -17.83
C GLN A 64 3.30 -2.64 -17.33
N ALA A 65 3.55 -2.99 -16.07
CA ALA A 65 3.04 -4.22 -15.50
C ALA A 65 1.51 -4.14 -15.37
N PRO A 66 0.75 -5.20 -15.69
CA PRO A 66 -0.68 -5.25 -15.41
C PRO A 66 -0.89 -4.94 -13.94
N ALA A 67 -1.69 -3.91 -13.64
CA ALA A 67 -2.06 -3.62 -12.26
C ALA A 67 -2.82 -4.83 -11.72
N GLU A 68 -2.18 -5.66 -10.90
CA GLU A 68 -2.84 -6.72 -10.13
C GLU A 68 -3.73 -6.07 -9.07
N SER A 69 -4.85 -5.50 -9.53
CA SER A 69 -5.94 -5.01 -8.70
C SER A 69 -6.77 -6.20 -8.24
N SER A 70 -6.24 -6.94 -7.26
CA SER A 70 -7.07 -7.77 -6.39
C SER A 70 -7.23 -7.04 -5.06
N VAL A 71 -7.88 -5.87 -5.10
CA VAL A 71 -8.53 -5.33 -3.91
C VAL A 71 -9.62 -6.34 -3.57
N ARG A 72 -9.33 -7.29 -2.66
CA ARG A 72 -10.38 -8.09 -2.03
C ARG A 72 -11.32 -7.10 -1.36
N SER A 73 -12.46 -6.88 -2.00
CA SER A 73 -13.58 -6.17 -1.41
C SER A 73 -13.97 -6.99 -0.19
N VAL A 74 -13.51 -6.54 0.98
CA VAL A 74 -14.07 -6.99 2.25
C VAL A 74 -15.53 -6.56 2.18
N SER A 75 -16.40 -7.51 1.83
CA SER A 75 -17.84 -7.34 1.97
C SER A 75 -18.08 -6.98 3.44
N GLU A 76 -18.40 -5.70 3.71
CA GLU A 76 -18.94 -5.29 5.00
C GLU A 76 -20.19 -6.14 5.24
N ARG A 77 -20.05 -7.17 6.07
CA ARG A 77 -21.20 -7.88 6.62
C ARG A 77 -22.02 -6.84 7.39
N PRO A 78 -23.31 -6.64 7.08
CA PRO A 78 -24.14 -5.78 7.91
C PRO A 78 -24.23 -6.46 9.29
N SER A 79 -23.65 -5.80 10.31
CA SER A 79 -23.66 -6.28 11.68
C SER A 79 -25.09 -6.21 12.21
N ASN A 80 -25.73 -7.37 12.19
CA ASN A 80 -27.08 -7.59 12.67
C ASN A 80 -27.11 -7.37 14.20
N THR A 81 -27.37 -6.15 14.67
CA THR A 81 -27.62 -5.89 16.10
C THR A 81 -29.13 -5.73 16.33
N ARG A 82 -29.77 -6.88 16.61
CA ARG A 82 -31.08 -6.90 17.26
C ARG A 82 -30.97 -6.31 18.67
N LYS A 83 -31.66 -5.21 18.93
CA LYS A 83 -32.17 -4.89 20.27
C LYS A 83 -33.56 -4.26 20.18
N ARG A 84 -34.57 -5.01 20.64
CA ARG A 84 -35.96 -4.55 20.91
C ARG A 84 -35.88 -3.51 22.07
N LYS A 85 -36.75 -2.51 22.28
CA LYS A 85 -38.22 -2.44 22.16
C LYS A 85 -38.73 -0.98 22.36
N ALA A 86 -39.77 -0.62 21.59
CA ALA A 86 -40.87 0.39 21.75
C ALA A 86 -40.50 1.89 21.98
N SER A 87 -41.17 2.90 21.42
CA SER A 87 -42.61 3.05 21.09
C SER A 87 -42.89 4.22 20.12
N GLY A 88 -43.89 4.06 19.25
CA GLY A 88 -44.81 5.13 18.84
C GLY A 88 -44.51 5.86 17.53
N GLY A 89 -45.46 5.81 16.59
CA GLY A 89 -45.56 6.78 15.49
C GLY A 89 -45.89 6.17 14.14
N SER A 90 -47.19 5.98 13.88
CA SER A 90 -47.77 5.68 12.56
C SER A 90 -47.29 6.65 11.47
N SER A 91 -47.03 6.14 10.25
CA SER A 91 -47.71 6.68 9.06
C SER A 91 -47.37 5.93 7.77
N SER A 92 -48.45 5.51 7.11
CA SER A 92 -48.68 5.35 5.65
C SER A 92 -47.82 4.36 4.85
N ASN A 93 -48.47 3.26 4.48
CA ASN A 93 -48.14 2.40 3.35
C ASN A 93 -48.33 3.14 2.01
N SER A 94 -47.40 2.97 1.07
CA SER A 94 -47.65 3.15 -0.37
C SER A 94 -47.22 1.91 -1.15
N THR A 95 -48.23 1.08 -1.39
CA THR A 95 -48.54 0.27 -2.58
C THR A 95 -47.48 0.14 -3.69
N ILE A 96 -47.00 -1.09 -3.85
CA ILE A 96 -47.00 -1.94 -5.07
C ILE A 96 -46.97 -1.22 -6.43
N GLY A 97 -45.89 -1.46 -7.18
CA GLY A 97 -45.85 -1.39 -8.64
C GLY A 97 -45.08 -2.61 -9.18
N ASP A 98 -45.84 -3.68 -9.43
CA ASP A 98 -45.43 -4.93 -10.08
C ASP A 98 -45.69 -4.83 -11.60
N ARG A 99 -44.84 -5.51 -12.40
CA ARG A 99 -45.04 -6.04 -13.78
C ARG A 99 -44.65 -5.25 -15.04
N GLY A 100 -43.91 -5.99 -15.88
CA GLY A 100 -43.85 -5.94 -17.35
C GLY A 100 -42.44 -5.65 -17.87
N SER A 101 -41.56 -6.59 -18.25
CA SER A 101 -41.65 -7.79 -19.10
C SER A 101 -41.98 -7.53 -20.57
N ALA A 102 -41.05 -7.95 -21.45
CA ALA A 102 -41.14 -8.11 -22.92
C ALA A 102 -41.20 -6.81 -23.76
N ALA A 103 -40.73 -6.72 -25.02
CA ALA A 103 -39.91 -7.52 -25.92
C ALA A 103 -39.81 -6.73 -27.27
N ILE A 104 -38.76 -6.99 -28.06
CA ILE A 104 -38.70 -6.91 -29.54
C ILE A 104 -38.89 -5.52 -30.21
N ARG A 105 -37.82 -4.96 -30.78
CA ARG A 105 -37.53 -4.90 -32.24
C ARG A 105 -36.13 -4.35 -32.48
#